data_AF-A0A0C2C6U7-F1
#
_entry.id   AF-A0A0C2C6U7-F1
#
_cell.length_a   1.000
_cell.length_b   1.000
_cell.length_c   1.000
_cell.angle_alpha   90.00
_cell.angle_beta   90.00
_cell.angle_gamma   90.00
#
_symmetry.space_group_name_H-M   'P 1'
#
loop_
_entity.id
_entity.type
_entity.pdbx_description
1 polymer ?
#
loop_
_entity_poly.entity_id
_entity_poly.type
_entity_poly.pdbx_seq_one_letter_code
_entity_poly.pdbx_strand_id
1 'polypeptide(L)'
;VEPIEVDDLKKDKLFAKLLKKFQKESEELKKKHQKQRDSIQKQQQTNVDKLMTNNRRSTRKEKGARRQASENMDAGGSDMANNDRVRSLVNVQTDEWSAMMRRHEAEEFELRKSQLREQTETLRKLLLEAQKAQMQGLKLRLENETKELKQTQTKKSMEDAKILNLDKGIKTKAERERRLKELHEKNLKMFVEERKRLAKKGEKHEEQLAKRHQDQLEQLEREAAKALEQEEANFREDQLSSKPASVV
;
A
#
# COMPACT_ATOMS: atom_id res chain seq x y z
N VAL A 1 3.35 -16.60 20.27
CA VAL A 1 3.09 -16.48 18.82
C VAL A 1 3.87 -15.27 18.36
N GLU A 2 4.71 -15.41 17.34
CA GLU A 2 5.53 -14.30 16.82
C GLU A 2 4.67 -13.26 16.10
N PRO A 3 5.08 -11.99 16.07
CA PRO A 3 4.41 -10.99 15.26
C PRO A 3 4.50 -11.37 13.79
N ILE A 4 3.47 -10.99 13.03
CA ILE A 4 3.53 -10.97 11.57
C ILE A 4 4.19 -9.66 11.16
N GLU A 5 5.33 -9.75 10.49
CA GLU A 5 6.04 -8.59 9.96
C GLU A 5 5.56 -8.28 8.54
N VAL A 6 5.31 -7.00 8.26
CA VAL A 6 4.84 -6.56 6.93
C VAL A 6 5.86 -6.88 5.85
N ASP A 7 7.15 -6.85 6.18
CA ASP A 7 8.23 -7.16 5.22
C ASP A 7 8.23 -8.63 4.79
N ASP A 8 7.75 -9.54 5.63
CA ASP A 8 7.54 -10.93 5.22
C ASP A 8 6.35 -11.06 4.26
N LEU A 9 5.28 -10.29 4.47
CA LEU A 9 4.14 -10.25 3.55
C LEU A 9 4.54 -9.72 2.17
N LYS A 10 5.50 -8.80 2.08
CA LYS A 10 6.02 -8.29 0.80
C LYS A 10 6.75 -9.36 -0.02
N LYS A 11 7.22 -10.45 0.60
CA LYS A 11 7.84 -11.59 -0.10
C LYS A 11 6.80 -12.51 -0.74
N ASP A 12 5.52 -12.33 -0.43
CA ASP A 12 4.44 -13.14 -0.98
C ASP A 12 4.31 -12.98 -2.50
N LYS A 13 3.99 -14.07 -3.19
CA LYS A 13 3.85 -14.12 -4.65
C LYS A 13 2.77 -13.17 -5.17
N LEU A 14 1.69 -12.94 -4.41
CA LEU A 14 0.63 -11.99 -4.76
C LEU A 14 1.17 -10.56 -4.78
N PHE A 15 1.95 -10.19 -3.77
CA PHE A 15 2.58 -8.86 -3.71
C PHE A 15 3.62 -8.68 -4.83
N ALA A 16 4.44 -9.70 -5.09
CA ALA A 16 5.40 -9.67 -6.19
C ALA A 16 4.72 -9.52 -7.57
N LYS A 17 3.55 -10.15 -7.78
CA LYS A 17 2.75 -9.96 -9.00
C LYS A 17 2.18 -8.55 -9.10
N LEU A 18 1.74 -7.97 -7.98
CA LEU A 18 1.23 -6.60 -7.93
C LEU A 18 2.32 -5.60 -8.34
N LEU A 19 3.54 -5.74 -7.81
CA LEU A 19 4.66 -4.87 -8.21
C LEU A 19 4.97 -4.96 -9.71
N LYS A 20 4.89 -6.15 -10.31
CA LYS A 20 5.03 -6.32 -11.76
C LYS A 20 3.89 -5.67 -12.55
N LYS A 21 2.67 -5.66 -12.02
CA LYS A 21 1.54 -4.92 -12.61
C LYS A 21 1.84 -3.42 -12.61
N PHE A 22 2.23 -2.87 -11.46
CA PHE A 22 2.55 -1.44 -11.33
C PHE A 22 3.67 -1.01 -12.27
N GLN A 23 4.72 -1.83 -12.40
CA GLN A 23 5.80 -1.56 -13.34
C GLN A 23 5.29 -1.43 -14.78
N LYS A 24 4.42 -2.33 -15.22
CA LYS A 24 3.84 -2.27 -16.58
C LYS A 24 2.99 -1.03 -16.79
N GLU A 25 2.13 -0.69 -15.84
CA GLU A 25 1.27 0.49 -15.91
C GLU A 25 2.09 1.79 -15.99
N SER A 26 3.16 1.90 -15.20
CA SER A 26 4.08 3.04 -15.27
C SER A 26 4.83 3.11 -16.60
N GLU A 27 5.26 1.97 -17.16
CA GLU A 27 5.89 1.93 -18.48
C GLU A 27 4.92 2.32 -19.61
N GLU A 28 3.66 1.89 -19.53
CA GLU A 28 2.61 2.26 -20.48
C GLU A 28 2.30 3.75 -20.42
N LEU A 29 2.17 4.33 -19.23
CA LEU A 29 1.95 5.76 -19.03
C LEU A 29 3.11 6.58 -19.59
N LYS A 30 4.36 6.19 -19.28
CA LYS A 30 5.57 6.84 -19.83
C LYS A 30 5.59 6.83 -21.36
N LYS A 31 5.21 5.71 -21.99
CA LYS A 31 5.10 5.61 -23.45
C LYS A 31 4.01 6.54 -24.01
N LYS A 32 2.86 6.63 -23.35
CA LYS A 32 1.77 7.56 -23.71
C LYS A 32 2.26 9.02 -23.64
N HIS A 33 2.93 9.39 -22.56
CA HIS A 33 3.47 10.73 -22.36
C HIS A 33 4.54 11.08 -23.39
N GLN A 34 5.46 10.17 -23.70
CA GLN A 34 6.47 10.38 -24.73
C GLN A 34 5.83 10.68 -26.10
N LYS A 35 4.84 9.88 -26.52
CA LYS A 35 4.12 10.11 -27.78
C LYS A 35 3.43 11.47 -27.82
N GLN A 36 2.87 11.93 -26.70
CA GLN A 36 2.25 13.26 -26.61
C GLN A 36 3.30 14.38 -26.73
N ARG A 37 4.45 14.24 -26.05
CA ARG A 37 5.57 15.19 -26.17
C ARG A 37 6.08 15.29 -27.60
N ASP A 38 6.34 14.15 -28.25
CA ASP A 38 6.83 14.10 -29.63
C ASP A 38 5.83 14.77 -30.61
N SER A 39 4.53 14.51 -30.41
CA SER A 39 3.48 15.08 -31.24
C SER A 39 3.40 16.61 -31.10
N ILE A 40 3.43 17.14 -29.88
CA ILE A 40 3.38 18.58 -29.64
C ILE A 40 4.66 19.23 -30.15
N GLN A 41 5.84 18.68 -29.86
CA GLN A 41 7.11 19.24 -30.36
C GLN A 41 7.13 19.32 -31.89
N LYS A 42 6.67 18.27 -32.59
CA LYS A 42 6.57 18.27 -34.06
C LYS A 42 5.60 19.34 -34.58
N GLN A 43 4.46 19.52 -33.91
CA GLN A 43 3.49 20.56 -34.24
C GLN A 43 4.06 21.96 -34.02
N GLN A 44 4.77 22.18 -32.92
CA GLN A 44 5.40 23.45 -32.57
C GLN A 44 6.52 23.80 -33.56
N GLN A 45 7.39 22.85 -33.92
CA GLN A 45 8.41 23.02 -34.96
C GLN A 45 7.78 23.43 -36.29
N THR A 46 6.70 22.75 -36.70
CA THR A 46 5.98 23.06 -37.95
C THR A 46 5.41 24.48 -37.93
N ASN A 47 4.92 24.95 -36.78
CA ASN A 47 4.38 26.31 -36.63
C ASN A 47 5.49 27.37 -36.74
N VAL A 48 6.66 27.12 -36.15
CA VAL A 48 7.84 27.98 -36.29
C VAL A 48 8.31 28.05 -37.75
N ASP A 49 8.43 26.90 -38.44
CA ASP A 49 8.86 26.85 -39.83
C ASP A 49 7.93 27.63 -40.77
N LYS A 50 6.61 27.54 -40.54
CA LYS A 50 5.59 28.31 -41.27
C LYS A 50 5.74 29.81 -41.03
N LEU A 51 5.92 30.24 -39.78
CA LEU A 51 6.11 31.65 -39.44
C LEU A 51 7.38 32.19 -40.11
N MET A 52 8.50 31.46 -40.02
CA MET A 52 9.77 31.85 -40.63
C MET A 52 9.68 31.93 -42.16
N THR A 53 8.97 31.00 -42.80
CA THR A 53 8.74 31.02 -44.26
C THR A 53 7.88 32.20 -44.67
N ASN A 54 6.79 32.47 -43.94
CA ASN A 54 5.90 33.60 -44.23
C ASN A 54 6.64 34.94 -44.07
N ASN A 55 7.48 35.03 -43.03
CA ASN A 55 8.29 36.20 -42.75
C ASN A 55 9.34 36.49 -43.83
N ARG A 56 10.04 35.45 -44.33
CA ARG A 56 10.94 35.55 -45.49
C ARG A 56 10.23 36.03 -46.77
N ARG A 57 8.98 35.61 -46.98
CA ARG A 57 8.17 36.08 -48.13
C ARG A 57 7.75 37.54 -47.98
N SER A 58 7.40 37.97 -46.77
CA SER A 58 7.02 39.36 -46.46
C SER A 58 8.19 40.32 -46.69
N THR A 59 9.36 40.03 -46.10
CA THR A 59 10.58 40.85 -46.26
C THR A 59 11.09 40.93 -47.71
N ARG A 60 10.89 39.86 -48.51
CA ARG A 60 11.22 39.88 -49.95
C ARG A 60 10.30 40.80 -50.76
N LYS A 61 9.00 40.84 -50.44
CA LYS A 61 8.05 41.79 -51.04
C LYS A 61 8.39 43.23 -50.67
N GLU A 62 8.77 43.47 -49.42
CA GLU A 62 9.14 44.79 -48.91
C GLU A 62 10.44 45.33 -49.55
N LYS A 63 11.46 44.50 -49.74
CA LYS A 63 12.69 44.87 -50.50
C LYS A 63 12.43 45.12 -52.00
N GLY A 64 11.43 44.45 -52.59
CA GLY A 64 11.00 44.69 -53.97
C GLY A 64 10.30 46.04 -54.14
N ALA A 65 9.46 46.42 -53.18
CA ALA A 65 8.74 47.70 -53.18
C ALA A 65 9.65 48.90 -52.83
N ARG A 66 10.64 48.71 -51.95
CA ARG A 66 11.58 49.78 -51.54
C ARG A 66 12.53 50.25 -52.64
N ARG A 67 12.66 49.50 -53.75
CA ARG A 67 13.41 49.96 -54.95
C ARG A 67 12.63 50.97 -55.81
N GLN A 68 11.35 51.24 -55.52
CA GLN A 68 10.50 52.15 -56.28
C GLN A 68 10.07 53.42 -55.52
N ALA A 69 10.33 53.55 -54.23
CA ALA A 69 9.92 54.70 -53.42
C ALA A 69 11.09 55.25 -52.61
N SER A 70 11.57 56.43 -53.03
CA SER A 70 12.39 57.33 -52.23
C SER A 70 11.50 58.07 -51.23
N GLU A 71 12.06 58.36 -50.06
CA GLU A 71 11.59 59.25 -48.99
C GLU A 71 10.43 58.80 -48.08
N ASN A 72 10.75 58.79 -46.77
CA ASN A 72 9.88 58.82 -45.60
C ASN A 72 8.66 57.90 -45.60
N MET A 73 8.79 56.67 -45.08
CA MET A 73 7.79 56.04 -44.18
C MET A 73 8.38 54.84 -43.43
N ASP A 74 8.08 54.82 -42.14
CA ASP A 74 8.07 53.75 -41.14
C ASP A 74 8.65 52.37 -41.54
N ALA A 75 9.99 52.26 -41.48
CA ALA A 75 10.67 50.96 -41.50
C ALA A 75 10.59 50.23 -40.15
N GLY A 76 9.98 50.83 -39.11
CA GLY A 76 9.89 50.27 -37.76
C GLY A 76 8.68 49.35 -37.56
N GLY A 77 7.52 49.70 -38.13
CA GLY A 77 6.26 48.98 -37.91
C GLY A 77 6.22 47.54 -38.42
N SER A 78 6.86 47.23 -39.56
CA SER A 78 6.91 45.87 -40.14
C SER A 78 7.74 44.92 -39.26
N ASP A 79 8.88 45.38 -38.74
CA ASP A 79 9.75 44.58 -37.88
C ASP A 79 9.16 44.41 -36.46
N MET A 80 8.46 45.44 -35.97
CA MET A 80 7.72 45.39 -34.70
C MET A 80 6.56 44.39 -34.74
N ALA A 81 5.71 44.43 -35.77
CA ALA A 81 4.58 43.51 -35.93
C ALA A 81 5.03 42.04 -36.09
N ASN A 82 6.22 41.85 -36.63
CA ASN A 82 6.85 40.56 -36.81
C ASN A 82 7.40 40.00 -35.48
N ASN A 83 8.04 40.86 -34.69
CA ASN A 83 8.49 40.56 -33.33
C ASN A 83 7.30 40.18 -32.43
N ASP A 84 6.18 40.90 -32.54
CA ASP A 84 4.96 40.60 -31.78
C ASP A 84 4.34 39.24 -32.17
N ARG A 85 4.34 38.89 -33.45
CA ARG A 85 3.89 37.55 -33.92
C ARG A 85 4.78 36.43 -33.40
N VAL A 86 6.10 36.64 -33.38
CA VAL A 86 7.05 35.66 -32.81
C VAL A 86 6.84 35.51 -31.30
N ARG A 87 6.74 36.63 -30.55
CA ARG A 87 6.45 36.61 -29.11
C ARG A 87 5.14 35.91 -28.80
N SER A 88 4.08 36.22 -29.55
CA SER A 88 2.78 35.58 -29.41
C SER A 88 2.86 34.06 -29.62
N LEU A 89 3.56 33.61 -30.67
CA LEU A 89 3.76 32.18 -30.92
C LEU A 89 4.53 31.50 -29.78
N VAL A 90 5.63 32.10 -29.32
CA VAL A 90 6.44 31.55 -28.22
C VAL A 90 5.63 31.43 -26.93
N ASN A 91 4.80 32.42 -26.61
CA ASN A 91 3.93 32.37 -25.43
C ASN A 91 2.91 31.23 -25.55
N VAL A 92 2.23 31.09 -26.69
CA VAL A 92 1.26 30.00 -26.92
C VAL A 92 1.92 28.63 -26.82
N GLN A 93 3.11 28.46 -27.40
CA GLN A 93 3.86 27.20 -27.34
C GLN A 93 4.32 26.86 -25.92
N THR A 94 4.75 27.87 -25.16
CA THR A 94 5.13 27.72 -23.75
C THR A 94 3.92 27.33 -22.90
N ASP A 95 2.77 27.95 -23.12
CA ASP A 95 1.53 27.63 -22.39
C ASP A 95 1.03 26.23 -22.72
N GLU A 96 1.01 25.84 -24.00
CA GLU A 96 0.62 24.50 -24.46
C GLU A 96 1.52 23.42 -23.85
N TRP A 97 2.84 23.63 -23.89
CA TRP A 97 3.81 22.70 -23.33
C TRP A 97 3.65 22.59 -21.81
N SER A 98 3.57 23.73 -21.12
CA SER A 98 3.36 23.77 -19.66
C SER A 98 2.05 23.09 -19.25
N ALA A 99 0.96 23.28 -20.00
CA ALA A 99 -0.32 22.64 -19.73
C ALA A 99 -0.25 21.11 -19.92
N MET A 100 0.45 20.64 -20.95
CA MET A 100 0.71 19.21 -21.12
C MET A 100 1.52 18.64 -19.95
N MET A 101 2.61 19.31 -19.55
CA MET A 101 3.47 18.83 -18.45
C MET A 101 2.69 18.70 -17.15
N ARG A 102 1.90 19.72 -16.77
CA ARG A 102 1.01 19.65 -15.58
C ARG A 102 0.01 18.50 -15.66
N ARG A 103 -0.53 18.21 -16.86
CA ARG A 103 -1.42 17.07 -17.06
C ARG A 103 -0.67 15.74 -16.90
N HIS A 104 0.56 15.64 -17.41
CA HIS A 104 1.39 14.44 -17.22
C HIS A 104 1.68 14.20 -15.74
N GLU A 105 2.11 15.24 -15.01
CA GLU A 105 2.34 15.20 -13.56
C GLU A 105 1.10 14.74 -12.81
N ALA A 106 -0.08 15.29 -13.13
CA ALA A 106 -1.34 14.86 -12.50
C ALA A 106 -1.70 13.39 -12.82
N GLU A 107 -1.49 12.93 -14.06
CA GLU A 107 -1.72 11.53 -14.43
C GLU A 107 -0.76 10.58 -13.71
N GLU A 108 0.52 10.95 -13.54
CA GLU A 108 1.51 10.16 -12.78
C GLU A 108 1.14 10.09 -11.29
N PHE A 109 0.73 11.23 -10.71
CA PHE A 109 0.28 11.31 -9.33
C PHE A 109 -0.95 10.44 -9.06
N GLU A 110 -1.99 10.51 -9.89
CA GLU A 110 -3.19 9.69 -9.71
C GLU A 110 -2.90 8.19 -9.89
N LEU A 111 -2.02 7.83 -10.84
CA LEU A 111 -1.54 6.45 -10.95
C LEU A 111 -0.84 6.02 -9.66
N ARG A 112 0.08 6.83 -9.14
CA ARG A 112 0.82 6.51 -7.92
C ARG A 112 -0.09 6.35 -6.71
N LYS A 113 -1.08 7.23 -6.57
CA LYS A 113 -2.13 7.17 -5.53
C LYS A 113 -2.96 5.90 -5.63
N SER A 114 -3.37 5.51 -6.84
CA SER A 114 -4.06 4.23 -7.08
C SER A 114 -3.20 3.03 -6.68
N GLN A 115 -1.92 3.03 -7.07
CA GLN A 115 -0.98 1.96 -6.72
C GLN A 115 -0.77 1.83 -5.20
N LEU A 116 -0.66 2.94 -4.46
CA LEU A 116 -0.55 2.94 -3.00
C LEU A 116 -1.79 2.31 -2.32
N ARG A 117 -2.99 2.60 -2.83
CA ARG A 117 -4.23 1.99 -2.33
C ARG A 117 -4.28 0.49 -2.59
N GLU A 118 -4.00 0.06 -3.82
CA GLU A 118 -3.95 -1.36 -4.19
C GLU A 118 -2.88 -2.14 -3.40
N GLN A 119 -1.72 -1.51 -3.15
CA GLN A 119 -0.65 -2.07 -2.33
C GLN A 119 -1.12 -2.32 -0.90
N THR A 120 -1.79 -1.32 -0.31
CA THR A 120 -2.34 -1.39 1.05
C THR A 120 -3.40 -2.49 1.16
N GLU A 121 -4.33 -2.56 0.20
CA GLU A 121 -5.37 -3.58 0.18
C GLU A 121 -4.79 -5.00 0.10
N THR A 122 -3.78 -5.19 -0.76
CA THR A 122 -3.11 -6.48 -0.91
C THR A 122 -2.39 -6.89 0.38
N LEU A 123 -1.64 -5.96 1.01
CA LEU A 123 -0.99 -6.22 2.29
C LEU A 123 -2.00 -6.53 3.41
N ARG A 124 -3.13 -5.80 3.46
CA ARG A 124 -4.21 -6.07 4.42
C ARG A 124 -4.74 -7.50 4.24
N LYS A 125 -4.99 -7.91 3.00
CA LYS A 125 -5.49 -9.26 2.71
C LYS A 125 -4.50 -10.34 3.16
N LEU A 126 -3.22 -10.17 2.84
CA LEU A 126 -2.15 -11.08 3.25
C LEU A 126 -2.01 -11.15 4.77
N LEU A 127 -2.08 -10.00 5.45
CA LEU A 127 -2.04 -9.91 6.90
C LEU A 127 -3.21 -10.67 7.54
N LEU A 128 -4.44 -10.44 7.07
CA LEU A 128 -5.62 -11.13 7.58
C LEU A 128 -5.54 -12.66 7.41
N GLU A 129 -5.02 -13.15 6.28
CA GLU A 129 -4.83 -14.59 6.08
C GLU A 129 -3.77 -15.17 7.03
N ALA A 130 -2.65 -14.47 7.22
CA ALA A 130 -1.63 -14.87 8.17
C ALA A 130 -2.14 -14.85 9.63
N GLN A 131 -2.92 -13.84 10.00
CA GLN A 131 -3.56 -13.73 11.32
C GLN A 131 -4.54 -14.89 11.56
N LYS A 132 -5.36 -15.22 10.56
CA LYS A 132 -6.26 -16.37 10.60
C LYS A 132 -5.49 -17.68 10.81
N ALA A 133 -4.40 -17.90 10.09
CA ALA A 133 -3.55 -19.08 10.27
C ALA A 133 -2.93 -19.15 11.68
N GLN A 134 -2.44 -18.03 12.20
CA GLN A 134 -1.91 -17.96 13.57
C GLN A 134 -2.97 -18.28 14.64
N MET A 135 -4.19 -17.74 14.48
CA MET A 135 -5.30 -17.98 15.40
C MET A 135 -5.75 -19.44 15.36
N GLN A 136 -5.85 -20.03 14.17
CA GLN A 136 -6.15 -21.46 14.01
C GLN A 136 -5.07 -22.34 14.67
N GLY A 137 -3.79 -22.01 14.46
CA GLY A 137 -2.68 -22.73 15.11
C GLY A 137 -2.70 -22.61 16.63
N LEU A 138 -3.12 -21.46 17.18
CA LEU A 138 -3.32 -21.31 18.62
C LEU A 138 -4.45 -22.21 19.14
N LYS A 139 -5.63 -22.17 18.48
CA LYS A 139 -6.78 -22.99 18.86
C LYS A 139 -6.46 -24.49 18.88
N LEU A 140 -5.75 -24.97 17.85
CA LEU A 140 -5.33 -26.37 17.80
C LEU A 140 -4.40 -26.75 18.96
N ARG A 141 -3.48 -25.88 19.36
CA ARG A 141 -2.63 -26.12 20.54
C ARG A 141 -3.43 -26.17 21.83
N LEU A 142 -4.36 -25.23 22.02
CA LEU A 142 -5.22 -25.20 23.22
C LEU A 142 -6.12 -26.44 23.31
N GLU A 143 -6.61 -26.94 22.18
CA GLU A 143 -7.34 -28.20 22.10
C GLU A 143 -6.47 -29.39 22.53
N ASN A 144 -5.23 -29.46 22.02
CA ASN A 144 -4.28 -30.50 22.40
C ASN A 144 -3.94 -30.44 23.90
N GLU A 145 -3.65 -29.25 24.46
CA GLU A 145 -3.42 -29.06 25.90
C GLU A 145 -4.62 -29.54 26.73
N THR A 146 -5.85 -29.28 26.26
CA THR A 146 -7.07 -29.74 26.93
C THR A 146 -7.19 -31.27 26.91
N LYS A 147 -6.84 -31.90 25.79
CA LYS A 147 -6.84 -33.36 25.65
C LYS A 147 -5.78 -33.99 26.55
N GLU A 148 -4.57 -33.44 26.58
CA GLU A 148 -3.47 -33.89 27.44
C GLU A 148 -3.81 -33.75 28.93
N LEU A 149 -4.45 -32.64 29.33
CA LEU A 149 -4.91 -32.46 30.70
C LEU A 149 -5.92 -33.56 31.08
N LYS A 150 -6.92 -33.84 30.24
CA LYS A 150 -7.90 -34.90 30.49
C LYS A 150 -7.22 -36.27 30.66
N GLN A 151 -6.27 -36.60 29.80
CA GLN A 151 -5.49 -37.84 29.92
C GLN A 151 -4.69 -37.91 31.22
N THR A 152 -4.07 -36.79 31.61
CA THR A 152 -3.31 -36.69 32.87
C THR A 152 -4.22 -36.87 34.09
N GLN A 153 -5.41 -36.27 34.07
CA GLN A 153 -6.42 -36.44 35.12
C GLN A 153 -6.89 -37.90 35.23
N THR A 154 -7.15 -38.57 34.11
CA THR A 154 -7.50 -40.01 34.10
C THR A 154 -6.39 -40.85 34.70
N LYS A 155 -5.13 -40.66 34.28
CA LYS A 155 -3.97 -41.38 34.84
C LYS A 155 -3.82 -41.16 36.34
N LYS A 156 -3.91 -39.90 36.79
CA LYS A 156 -3.85 -39.56 38.21
C LYS A 156 -4.96 -40.25 39.01
N SER A 157 -6.20 -40.21 38.52
CA SER A 157 -7.33 -40.85 39.20
C SER A 157 -7.16 -42.37 39.33
N MET A 158 -6.60 -43.02 38.31
CA MET A 158 -6.29 -44.46 38.35
C MET A 158 -5.17 -44.76 39.36
N GLU A 159 -4.10 -43.97 39.37
CA GLU A 159 -2.97 -44.15 40.28
C GLU A 159 -3.37 -43.89 41.74
N ASP A 160 -4.12 -42.83 42.02
CA ASP A 160 -4.61 -42.54 43.37
C ASP A 160 -5.50 -43.68 43.91
N ALA A 161 -6.38 -44.24 43.07
CA ALA A 161 -7.23 -45.37 43.44
C ALA A 161 -6.40 -46.64 43.69
N LYS A 162 -5.34 -46.86 42.90
CA LYS A 162 -4.40 -47.97 43.09
C LYS A 162 -3.63 -47.84 44.41
N ILE A 163 -3.12 -46.65 44.72
CA ILE A 163 -2.41 -46.35 45.97
C ILE A 163 -3.34 -46.62 47.17
N LEU A 164 -4.57 -46.10 47.14
CA LEU A 164 -5.55 -46.33 48.20
C LEU A 164 -5.87 -47.82 48.36
N ASN A 165 -5.96 -48.56 47.26
CA ASN A 165 -6.18 -50.00 47.32
C ASN A 165 -5.00 -50.81 47.87
N LEU A 166 -3.77 -50.33 47.70
CA LEU A 166 -2.58 -50.96 48.26
C LEU A 166 -2.32 -50.58 49.73
N ASP A 167 -3.10 -49.65 50.28
CA ASP A 167 -2.98 -49.22 51.68
C ASP A 167 -3.39 -50.35 52.63
N LYS A 168 -2.39 -50.88 53.35
CA LYS A 168 -2.55 -51.93 54.38
C LYS A 168 -3.12 -51.39 55.69
N GLY A 169 -3.13 -50.08 55.89
CA GLY A 169 -3.73 -49.43 57.06
C GLY A 169 -5.26 -49.49 57.07
N ILE A 170 -5.89 -49.63 55.90
CA ILE A 170 -7.35 -49.71 55.77
C ILE A 170 -7.82 -51.17 55.89
N LYS A 171 -8.31 -51.51 57.09
CA LYS A 171 -8.64 -52.90 57.46
C LYS A 171 -10.05 -53.33 57.08
N THR A 172 -11.00 -52.40 56.89
CA THR A 172 -12.40 -52.73 56.61
C THR A 172 -12.82 -52.31 55.20
N LYS A 173 -13.72 -53.09 54.61
CA LYS A 173 -14.30 -52.78 53.29
C LYS A 173 -15.07 -51.45 53.32
N ALA A 174 -15.86 -51.22 54.37
CA ALA A 174 -16.64 -49.99 54.53
C ALA A 174 -15.76 -48.73 54.62
N GLU A 175 -14.64 -48.80 55.35
CA GLU A 175 -13.70 -47.68 55.41
C GLU A 175 -13.04 -47.43 54.05
N ARG A 176 -12.67 -48.49 53.33
CA ARG A 176 -12.09 -48.38 51.98
C ARG A 176 -13.03 -47.72 50.99
N GLU A 177 -14.30 -48.14 50.98
CA GLU A 177 -15.33 -47.53 50.14
C GLU A 177 -15.56 -46.05 50.50
N ARG A 178 -15.58 -45.72 51.79
CA ARG A 178 -15.68 -44.33 52.24
C ARG A 178 -14.50 -43.50 51.75
N ARG A 179 -13.26 -43.97 51.94
CA ARG A 179 -12.04 -43.27 51.49
C ARG A 179 -11.99 -43.12 49.97
N LEU A 180 -12.46 -44.13 49.22
CA LEU A 180 -12.57 -44.04 47.75
C LEU A 180 -13.55 -42.96 47.31
N LYS A 181 -14.70 -42.81 47.99
CA LYS A 181 -15.67 -41.73 47.72
C LYS A 181 -15.07 -40.36 48.01
N GLU A 182 -14.45 -40.18 49.17
CA GLU A 182 -13.77 -38.93 49.55
C GLU A 182 -12.65 -38.56 48.55
N LEU A 183 -11.86 -39.56 48.12
CA LEU A 183 -10.83 -39.38 47.10
C LEU A 183 -11.43 -38.97 45.75
N HIS A 184 -12.52 -39.61 45.33
CA HIS A 184 -13.20 -39.30 44.08
C HIS A 184 -13.75 -37.87 44.08
N GLU A 185 -14.42 -37.45 45.15
CA GLU A 185 -14.92 -36.09 45.32
C GLU A 185 -13.79 -35.06 45.28
N LYS A 186 -12.68 -35.34 45.99
CA LYS A 186 -11.47 -34.49 45.97
C LYS A 186 -10.89 -34.36 44.56
N ASN A 187 -10.75 -35.48 43.86
CA ASN A 187 -10.21 -35.49 42.49
C ASN A 187 -11.14 -34.76 41.52
N LEU A 188 -12.46 -34.96 41.61
CA LEU A 188 -13.43 -34.25 40.79
C LEU A 188 -13.32 -32.73 40.98
N LYS A 189 -13.27 -32.26 42.23
CA LYS A 189 -13.12 -30.83 42.53
C LYS A 189 -11.82 -30.25 41.97
N MET A 190 -10.70 -30.94 42.17
CA MET A 190 -9.41 -30.53 41.57
C MET A 190 -9.47 -30.48 40.05
N PHE A 191 -10.02 -31.50 39.41
CA PHE A 191 -10.06 -31.59 37.94
C PHE A 191 -10.91 -30.51 37.29
N VAL A 192 -12.03 -30.15 37.94
CA VAL A 192 -12.87 -29.03 37.51
C VAL A 192 -12.11 -27.71 37.59
N GLU A 193 -11.43 -27.45 38.70
CA GLU A 193 -10.64 -26.21 38.86
C GLU A 193 -9.45 -26.13 37.90
N GLU A 194 -8.74 -27.25 37.65
CA GLU A 194 -7.67 -27.31 36.66
C GLU A 194 -8.18 -27.01 35.24
N ARG A 195 -9.31 -27.61 34.85
CA ARG A 195 -9.94 -27.34 33.54
C ARG A 195 -10.38 -25.89 33.42
N LYS A 196 -10.98 -25.32 34.47
CA LYS A 196 -11.39 -23.92 34.52
C LYS A 196 -10.19 -22.99 34.38
N ARG A 197 -9.09 -23.28 35.08
CA ARG A 197 -7.84 -22.53 34.98
C ARG A 197 -7.25 -22.60 33.58
N LEU A 198 -7.23 -23.78 32.96
CA LEU A 198 -6.74 -23.96 31.60
C LEU A 198 -7.61 -23.22 30.58
N ALA A 199 -8.94 -23.30 30.70
CA ALA A 199 -9.87 -22.58 29.83
C ALA A 199 -9.67 -21.07 29.91
N LYS A 200 -9.59 -20.50 31.14
CA LYS A 200 -9.34 -19.07 31.35
C LYS A 200 -7.98 -18.63 30.80
N LYS A 201 -6.96 -19.49 30.90
CA LYS A 201 -5.64 -19.24 30.31
C LYS A 201 -5.73 -19.21 28.78
N GLY A 202 -6.45 -20.16 28.17
CA GLY A 202 -6.69 -20.21 26.73
C GLY A 202 -7.40 -18.96 26.21
N GLU A 203 -8.50 -18.57 26.86
CA GLU A 203 -9.24 -17.34 26.55
C GLU A 203 -8.34 -16.10 26.58
N LYS A 204 -7.52 -15.95 27.62
CA LYS A 204 -6.56 -14.84 27.72
C LYS A 204 -5.52 -14.85 26.59
N HIS A 205 -5.06 -16.03 26.17
CA HIS A 205 -4.12 -16.13 25.04
C HIS A 205 -4.78 -15.77 23.71
N GLU A 206 -6.03 -16.17 23.49
CA GLU A 206 -6.80 -15.77 22.30
C GLU A 206 -7.05 -14.27 22.27
N GLU A 207 -7.46 -13.67 23.39
CA GLU A 207 -7.69 -12.23 23.52
C GLU A 207 -6.40 -11.42 23.26
N GLN A 208 -5.28 -11.84 23.84
CA GLN A 208 -3.97 -11.20 23.61
C GLN A 208 -3.55 -11.28 22.14
N LEU A 209 -3.77 -12.43 21.49
CA LEU A 209 -3.44 -12.59 20.08
C LEU A 209 -4.35 -11.74 19.19
N ALA A 210 -5.66 -11.71 19.49
CA ALA A 210 -6.63 -10.89 18.77
C ALA A 210 -6.31 -9.39 18.89
N LYS A 211 -5.98 -8.91 20.09
CA LYS A 211 -5.55 -7.53 20.32
C LYS A 211 -4.30 -7.20 19.49
N ARG A 212 -3.30 -8.09 19.49
CA ARG A 212 -2.11 -7.89 18.66
C ARG A 212 -2.44 -7.83 17.17
N HIS A 213 -3.34 -8.70 16.70
CA HIS A 213 -3.79 -8.70 15.31
C HIS A 213 -4.47 -7.37 14.94
N GLN A 214 -5.27 -6.81 15.85
CA GLN A 214 -5.85 -5.49 15.69
C GLN A 214 -4.77 -4.39 15.62
N ASP A 215 -3.83 -4.37 16.57
CA ASP A 215 -2.75 -3.37 16.60
C ASP A 215 -1.92 -3.39 15.29
N GLN A 216 -1.67 -4.57 14.72
CA GLN A 216 -0.97 -4.72 13.44
C GLN A 216 -1.77 -4.16 12.25
N LEU A 217 -3.09 -4.34 12.25
CA LEU A 217 -3.96 -3.77 11.21
C LEU A 217 -4.01 -2.25 11.30
N GLU A 218 -4.16 -1.71 12.51
CA GLU A 218 -4.16 -0.26 12.75
C GLU A 218 -2.82 0.36 12.35
N GLN A 219 -1.70 -0.32 12.64
CA GLN A 219 -0.38 0.14 12.22
C GLN A 219 -0.23 0.15 10.69
N LEU A 220 -0.68 -0.90 10.01
CA LEU A 220 -0.68 -0.95 8.54
C LEU A 220 -1.53 0.18 7.93
N GLU A 221 -2.71 0.42 8.49
CA GLU A 221 -3.60 1.52 8.05
C GLU A 221 -2.95 2.89 8.27
N ARG A 222 -2.30 3.09 9.43
CA ARG A 222 -1.58 4.33 9.74
C ARG A 222 -0.42 4.58 8.78
N GLU A 223 0.38 3.56 8.50
CA GLU A 223 1.49 3.65 7.55
C GLU A 223 1.00 3.95 6.14
N ALA A 224 -0.10 3.32 5.72
CA ALA A 224 -0.74 3.57 4.43
C ALA A 224 -1.27 5.01 4.31
N ALA A 225 -1.94 5.50 5.35
CA ALA A 225 -2.43 6.87 5.39
C ALA A 225 -1.27 7.88 5.30
N LYS A 226 -0.19 7.65 6.07
CA LYS A 226 1.01 8.48 6.03
C LYS A 226 1.68 8.47 4.66
N ALA A 227 1.78 7.31 4.01
CA ALA A 227 2.35 7.21 2.67
C ALA A 227 1.54 7.99 1.64
N LEU A 228 0.20 7.94 1.73
CA LEU A 228 -0.68 8.69 0.85
C LEU A 228 -0.59 10.20 1.10
N GLU A 229 -0.58 10.62 2.36
CA GLU A 229 -0.44 12.03 2.75
C GLU A 229 0.91 12.60 2.26
N GLN A 230 2.00 11.84 2.39
CA GLN A 230 3.30 12.26 1.89
C GLN A 230 3.29 12.43 0.37
N GLU A 231 2.67 11.52 -0.38
CA GLU A 231 2.55 11.62 -1.83
C GLU A 231 1.72 12.85 -2.25
N GLU A 232 0.63 13.12 -1.54
CA GLU A 232 -0.20 14.33 -1.74
C GLU A 232 0.54 15.62 -1.41
N ALA A 233 1.40 15.60 -0.39
CA ALA A 233 2.25 16.73 -0.02
C ALA A 233 3.32 16.99 -1.09
N ASN A 234 4.02 15.94 -1.55
CA ASN A 234 5.03 16.03 -2.59
C ASN A 234 4.43 16.60 -3.89
N PHE A 235 3.29 16.08 -4.33
CA PHE A 235 2.62 16.57 -5.54
C PHE A 235 2.21 18.04 -5.40
N ARG A 236 1.76 18.47 -4.22
CA ARG A 236 1.44 19.89 -3.97
C ARG A 236 2.70 20.77 -4.02
N GLU A 237 3.83 20.29 -3.51
CA GLU A 237 5.12 21.00 -3.58
C GLU A 237 5.61 21.14 -5.03
N ASP A 238 5.52 20.07 -5.82
CA ASP A 238 5.86 20.08 -7.25
C ASP A 238 5.00 21.10 -8.02
N GLN A 239 3.70 21.15 -7.73
CA GLN A 239 2.78 22.12 -8.34
C GLN A 239 3.11 23.58 -7.99
N LEU A 240 3.58 23.85 -6.77
CA LEU A 240 3.98 25.19 -6.32
C LEU A 240 5.33 25.63 -6.89
N SER A 241 6.23 24.68 -7.12
CA SER A 241 7.56 24.93 -7.69
C SER A 241 7.57 24.93 -9.23
N SER A 242 6.50 24.43 -9.85
CA SER A 242 6.33 24.36 -11.31
C SER A 242 6.41 25.74 -11.96
N LYS A 243 7.32 25.88 -12.93
CA LYS A 243 7.53 27.09 -13.74
C LYS A 243 7.08 26.83 -15.19
N PRO A 244 6.72 27.89 -15.95
CA PRO A 244 6.47 27.75 -17.38
C PRO A 244 7.66 27.06 -18.06
N ALA A 245 7.36 25.99 -18.78
CA ALA A 245 8.34 25.20 -19.51
C ALA A 245 8.07 25.33 -21.01
N SER A 246 9.14 25.49 -21.78
CA SER A 246 9.11 25.45 -23.23
C SER A 246 10.00 24.30 -23.72
N VAL A 247 9.64 23.75 -24.88
CA VAL A 247 10.53 22.85 -25.63
C VAL A 247 11.20 23.65 -26.73
N VAL A 248 12.51 23.51 -26.88
CA VAL A 248 13.31 24.10 -27.95
C VAL A 248 13.74 23.00 -28.91
#